data_AF-A0A3D5YEZ1-F1
#
_entry.id   AF-A0A3D5YEZ1-F1
#
_cell.length_a   1.000
_cell.length_b   1.000
_cell.length_c   1.000
_cell.angle_alpha   90.00
_cell.angle_beta   90.00
_cell.angle_gamma   90.00
#
_symmetry.space_group_name_H-M   'P 1'
#
loop_
_entity.id
_entity.type
_entity.pdbx_description
1 polymer ?
#
loop_
_entity_poly.entity_id
_entity_poly.type
_entity_poly.pdbx_seq_one_letter_code
_entity_poly.pdbx_strand_id
1 'polypeptide(L)' 'MPTVLKDVVPGMKVFDEEVFGPVAPISKAKDIEEIIHLANQSIYGL' A
#
# COMPACT_ATOMS: atom_id res chain seq x y z
N MET A 1 18.35 -6.86 -2.88
CA MET A 1 17.66 -6.97 -4.18
C MET A 1 16.33 -6.23 -4.05
N PRO A 2 15.91 -5.39 -5.01
CA PRO A 2 14.60 -4.77 -4.99
C PRO A 2 13.49 -5.82 -5.17
N THR A 3 12.38 -5.66 -4.44
CA THR A 3 11.24 -6.58 -4.46
C THR A 3 9.96 -5.82 -4.78
N VAL A 4 9.14 -6.37 -5.68
CA VAL A 4 7.82 -5.81 -6.03
C VAL A 4 6.75 -6.82 -5.64
N LEU A 5 5.73 -6.37 -4.93
CA LEU A 5 4.56 -7.18 -4.58
C LEU A 5 3.35 -6.63 -5.32
N LYS A 6 2.61 -7.50 -6.00
CA LYS A 6 1.37 -7.14 -6.69
C LYS A 6 0.16 -7.63 -5.91
N ASP A 7 -1.00 -7.03 -6.22
CA ASP A 7 -2.30 -7.41 -5.67
C ASP A 7 -2.34 -7.30 -4.14
N VAL A 8 -1.65 -6.28 -3.61
CA VAL A 8 -1.66 -5.94 -2.18
C VAL A 8 -3.00 -5.30 -1.84
N VAL A 9 -3.58 -5.69 -0.71
CA VAL A 9 -4.88 -5.22 -0.24
C VAL A 9 -4.82 -4.83 1.24
N PRO A 10 -5.72 -3.95 1.72
CA PRO A 10 -5.82 -3.62 3.14
C PRO A 10 -5.93 -4.83 4.06
N GLY A 11 -5.33 -4.76 5.25
CA GLY A 11 -5.26 -5.88 6.20
C GLY A 11 -4.04 -6.79 6.00
N MET A 12 -3.30 -6.63 4.89
CA MET A 12 -1.97 -7.22 4.75
C MET A 12 -0.95 -6.33 5.46
N LYS A 13 -0.02 -6.94 6.21
CA LYS A 13 1.06 -6.19 6.89
C LYS A 13 1.85 -5.26 5.98
N VAL A 14 2.11 -5.68 4.74
CA VAL A 14 2.86 -4.85 3.76
C VAL A 14 2.04 -3.66 3.22
N PHE A 15 0.73 -3.65 3.45
CA PHE A 15 -0.13 -2.49 3.22
C PHE A 15 -0.20 -1.60 4.47
N ASP A 16 -0.43 -2.21 5.64
CA ASP A 16 -0.74 -1.49 6.87
C ASP A 16 0.51 -0.98 7.64
N GLU A 17 1.67 -1.61 7.43
CA GLU A 17 2.92 -1.35 8.17
C GLU A 17 4.08 -0.98 7.23
N GLU A 18 4.99 -0.15 7.73
CA GLU A 18 6.21 0.21 7.00
C GLU A 18 7.26 -0.92 7.07
N VAL A 19 7.70 -1.41 5.91
CA VAL A 19 8.64 -2.55 5.81
C VAL A 19 10.10 -2.15 6.05
N PHE A 20 10.48 -0.88 5.88
CA PHE A 20 11.87 -0.37 5.95
C PHE A 20 12.90 -1.09 5.06
N GLY A 21 12.44 -1.93 4.12
CA GLY A 21 13.25 -2.66 3.15
C GLY A 21 12.98 -2.20 1.71
N PRO A 22 13.77 -2.66 0.72
CA PRO A 22 13.60 -2.28 -0.68
C PRO A 22 12.41 -3.02 -1.33
N VAL A 23 11.20 -2.81 -0.79
CA VAL A 23 9.95 -3.47 -1.19
C VAL A 23 8.94 -2.41 -1.64
N ALA A 24 8.38 -2.59 -2.83
CA ALA A 24 7.31 -1.75 -3.36
C ALA A 24 6.01 -2.57 -3.50
N PRO A 25 4.99 -2.34 -2.65
CA PRO A 25 3.66 -2.91 -2.81
C PRO A 25 2.86 -2.15 -3.88
N ILE A 26 2.12 -2.88 -4.71
CA ILE A 26 1.22 -2.34 -5.73
C ILE A 26 -0.21 -2.80 -5.43
N SER A 27 -1.08 -1.83 -5.21
CA SER A 27 -2.52 -2.00 -5.00
C SER A 27 -3.30 -1.46 -6.21
N LYS A 28 -4.49 -2.01 -6.46
CA LYS A 28 -5.39 -1.54 -7.53
C LYS A 28 -6.56 -0.77 -6.90
N ALA A 29 -6.90 0.35 -7.52
CA ALA A 29 -8.14 1.09 -7.26
C ALA A 29 -8.94 1.17 -8.56
N LYS A 30 -10.27 1.19 -8.45
CA LYS A 30 -11.22 1.27 -9.56
C LYS A 30 -11.37 2.70 -10.06
N ASP A 31 -11.23 3.67 -9.16
CA ASP A 31 -11.40 5.08 -9.44
C ASP A 31 -10.55 5.98 -8.51
N ILE A 32 -10.67 7.29 -8.72
CA ILE A 32 -9.93 8.31 -7.98
C ILE A 32 -10.40 8.40 -6.52
N GLU A 33 -11.68 8.15 -6.24
CA GLU A 33 -12.19 8.23 -4.87
C GLU A 33 -11.64 7.07 -4.03
N GLU A 34 -11.61 5.86 -4.60
CA GLU A 34 -11.05 4.67 -3.96
C GLU A 34 -9.54 4.83 -3.71
N ILE A 35 -8.76 5.36 -4.66
CA ILE A 35 -7.32 5.55 -4.42
C ILE A 35 -7.05 6.61 -3.34
N ILE A 36 -7.86 7.67 -3.25
CA ILE A 36 -7.76 8.67 -2.18
C ILE A 36 -8.10 8.02 -0.83
N HIS A 37 -9.14 7.19 -0.79
CA HIS A 37 -9.49 6.47 0.44
C HIS A 37 -8.36 5.51 0.88
N LEU A 38 -7.85 4.69 -0.05
CA LEU A 38 -6.76 3.75 0.23
C LEU A 38 -5.47 4.45 0.65
N ALA A 39 -5.12 5.58 0.02
CA ALA A 39 -3.92 6.34 0.38
C ALA A 39 -4.01 6.96 1.79
N ASN A 40 -5.21 7.40 2.19
CA ASN A 40 -5.45 7.93 3.53
C ASN A 40 -5.70 6.83 4.58
N GLN A 41 -5.80 5.56 4.17
CA GLN A 41 -6.01 4.42 5.06
C GLN A 41 -4.70 3.96 5.69
N SER A 42 -4.02 4.90 6.34
CA SER A 42 -2.78 4.68 7.08
C SER A 42 -2.86 5.42 8.40
N ILE A 43 -2.25 4.85 9.44
CA ILE A 43 -2.06 5.56 10.71
C ILE A 43 -0.91 6.57 10.63
N TYR A 44 -0.15 6.54 9.55
CA TYR A 44 0.95 7.44 9.24
C TYR A 44 0.51 8.54 8.26
N GLY A 45 1.24 9.65 8.20
CA GLY A 45 0.92 10.80 7.33
C GLY A 45 2.17 11.62 6.98
N LEU A 46 3.20 10.91 6.48
CA LEU A 46 4.50 11.47 6.09
C LEU A 46 4.46 12.21 4.75
#